data_AF-A0AA37TRA2-F1
#
_entry.id   AF-A0AA37TRA2-F1
#
_cell.length_a   1.000
_cell.length_b   1.000
_cell.length_c   1.000
_cell.angle_alpha   90.00
_cell.angle_beta   90.00
_cell.angle_gamma   90.00
#
_symmetry.space_group_name_H-M   'P 1'
#
loop_
_entity.id
_entity.type
_entity.pdbx_description
1 polymer ?
#
loop_
_entity_poly.entity_id
_entity_poly.type
_entity_poly.pdbx_seq_one_letter_code
_entity_poly.pdbx_strand_id
1 'polypeptide(L)'
;MEYPIVPYTAKPTLSRKQLMLKKLASMADTPWKKSLLTLFVTSNITATAAIPVAGGIGAAFELAAEDVALLCGSIWGGSEAVCFGSGLLLGKEVISVVKDTVKLVFGK
;
A
#
# COMPACT_ATOMS: atom_id res chain seq x y z
N MET A 1 -15.94 -48.58 27.31
CA MET A 1 -16.04 -47.64 26.17
C MET A 1 -15.03 -46.54 26.44
N GLU A 2 -13.85 -46.64 25.84
CA GLU A 2 -12.82 -45.61 25.96
C GLU A 2 -13.10 -44.51 24.95
N TYR A 3 -13.25 -43.27 25.41
CA TYR A 3 -13.39 -42.11 24.53
C TYR A 3 -12.01 -41.73 23.99
N PRO A 4 -11.83 -41.56 22.68
CA PRO A 4 -10.55 -41.13 22.14
C PRO A 4 -10.28 -39.67 22.54
N ILE A 5 -9.17 -39.46 23.25
CA ILE A 5 -8.60 -38.13 23.52
C ILE A 5 -8.00 -37.65 22.21
N VAL A 6 -8.72 -36.81 21.48
CA VAL A 6 -8.16 -36.05 20.35
C VAL A 6 -7.18 -35.02 20.93
N PRO A 7 -5.87 -35.07 20.59
CA PRO A 7 -4.95 -34.05 21.04
C PRO A 7 -5.39 -32.71 20.47
N TYR A 8 -5.64 -31.73 21.35
CA TYR A 8 -5.84 -30.34 20.96
C TYR A 8 -4.55 -29.86 20.28
N THR A 9 -4.51 -29.96 18.96
CA THR A 9 -3.46 -29.35 18.17
C THR A 9 -3.71 -27.85 18.21
N ALA A 10 -3.04 -27.17 19.13
CA ALA A 10 -2.94 -25.73 19.10
C ALA A 10 -2.40 -25.36 17.70
N LYS A 11 -3.28 -24.83 16.84
CA LYS A 11 -2.83 -24.24 15.57
C LYS A 11 -1.72 -23.26 15.94
N PRO A 12 -0.51 -23.35 15.36
CA PRO A 12 0.52 -22.39 15.67
C PRO A 12 -0.03 -21.02 15.27
N THR A 13 -0.35 -20.19 16.27
CA THR A 13 -0.61 -18.77 16.10
C THR A 13 0.67 -18.16 15.57
N LEU A 14 0.84 -18.17 14.25
CA LEU A 14 1.85 -17.37 13.56
C LEU A 14 1.76 -15.98 14.16
N SER A 15 2.91 -15.44 14.59
CA SER A 15 2.91 -14.08 15.11
C SER A 15 2.31 -13.16 14.04
N ARG A 16 1.53 -12.16 14.45
CA ARG A 16 0.78 -11.29 13.52
C ARG A 16 1.67 -10.71 12.40
N LYS A 17 2.96 -10.49 12.68
CA LYS A 17 4.01 -10.12 11.72
C LYS A 17 4.29 -11.21 10.68
N GLN A 18 4.40 -12.48 11.08
CA GLN A 18 4.60 -13.60 10.16
C GLN A 18 3.38 -13.84 9.27
N LEU A 19 2.16 -13.58 9.77
CA LEU A 19 0.94 -13.63 8.97
C LEU A 19 0.92 -12.53 7.89
N MET A 20 1.32 -11.30 8.23
CA MET A 20 1.45 -10.21 7.25
C MET A 20 2.52 -10.50 6.20
N LEU A 21 3.68 -11.01 6.60
CA LEU A 21 4.76 -11.38 5.69
C LEU A 21 4.31 -12.46 4.70
N LYS A 22 3.54 -13.46 5.14
CA LYS A 22 2.94 -14.46 4.24
C LYS A 22 1.95 -13.84 3.25
N LYS A 23 1.10 -12.91 3.70
CA LYS A 23 0.19 -12.18 2.79
C LYS A 23 0.96 -11.33 1.78
N LEU A 24 1.99 -10.61 2.21
CA LEU A 24 2.86 -9.85 1.32
C LEU A 24 3.57 -10.75 0.30
N ALA A 25 4.12 -11.88 0.75
CA ALA A 25 4.76 -12.86 -0.13
C ALA A 25 3.76 -13.39 -1.18
N SER A 26 2.53 -13.71 -0.76
CA SER A 26 1.48 -14.15 -1.69
C SER A 26 1.06 -13.10 -2.73
N MET A 27 1.25 -11.81 -2.41
CA MET A 27 1.04 -10.71 -3.35
C MET A 27 2.26 -10.52 -4.28
N ALA A 28 3.44 -10.97 -3.87
CA ALA A 28 4.63 -10.98 -4.70
C ALA A 28 4.75 -12.25 -5.59
N ASP A 29 3.86 -13.24 -5.46
CA ASP A 29 4.01 -14.52 -6.18
C ASP A 29 3.74 -14.42 -7.68
N THR A 30 2.98 -13.44 -8.16
CA THR A 30 2.68 -13.26 -9.60
C THR A 30 3.24 -11.94 -10.13
N PRO A 31 3.77 -11.90 -11.36
CA PRO A 31 4.39 -10.69 -11.92
C PRO A 31 3.42 -9.51 -12.00
N TRP A 32 2.14 -9.75 -12.30
CA TRP A 32 1.10 -8.71 -12.31
C TRP A 32 0.86 -8.10 -10.92
N LYS A 33 0.73 -8.92 -9.87
CA LYS A 33 0.53 -8.41 -8.50
C LYS A 33 1.77 -7.71 -7.95
N LYS A 34 2.98 -8.17 -8.30
CA LYS A 34 4.23 -7.44 -8.02
C LYS A 34 4.19 -6.04 -8.63
N SER A 35 3.86 -5.93 -9.92
CA SER A 35 3.78 -4.63 -10.59
C SER A 35 2.76 -3.70 -9.95
N LEU A 36 1.58 -4.22 -9.59
CA LEU A 36 0.57 -3.44 -8.89
C LEU A 36 1.03 -3.01 -7.49
N LEU A 37 1.70 -3.88 -6.73
CA LEU A 37 2.23 -3.55 -5.42
C LEU A 37 3.31 -2.47 -5.53
N THR A 38 4.17 -2.56 -6.55
CA THR A 38 5.14 -1.52 -6.87
C THR A 38 4.45 -0.20 -7.17
N LEU A 39 3.45 -0.18 -8.05
CA LEU A 39 2.66 1.02 -8.38
C LEU A 39 1.96 1.62 -7.14
N PHE A 40 1.45 0.76 -6.26
CA PHE A 40 0.84 1.18 -5.00
C PHE A 40 1.86 1.86 -4.08
N VAL A 41 3.05 1.29 -3.93
CA VAL A 41 4.09 1.90 -3.08
C VAL A 41 4.67 3.16 -3.70
N THR A 42 4.98 3.14 -5.00
CA THR A 42 5.57 4.30 -5.68
C THR A 42 4.61 5.48 -5.74
N SER A 43 3.32 5.25 -5.96
CA SER A 43 2.31 6.33 -5.96
C SER A 43 2.23 7.07 -4.62
N ASN A 44 2.34 6.37 -3.49
CA ASN A 44 2.38 7.02 -2.17
C ASN A 44 3.64 7.89 -2.01
N ILE A 45 4.79 7.41 -2.49
CA ILE A 45 6.04 8.20 -2.50
C ILE A 45 5.89 9.44 -3.39
N THR A 46 5.36 9.28 -4.61
CA THR A 46 5.13 10.39 -5.54
C THR A 46 4.15 11.43 -4.97
N ALA A 47 3.11 11.00 -4.28
CA ALA A 47 2.19 11.92 -3.60
C ALA A 47 2.91 12.78 -2.54
N THR A 48 3.83 12.19 -1.75
CA THR A 48 4.64 12.96 -0.79
C THR A 48 5.67 13.87 -1.44
N ALA A 49 6.17 13.50 -2.62
CA ALA A 49 7.14 14.27 -3.39
C ALA A 49 6.50 15.31 -4.33
N ALA A 50 5.16 15.42 -4.37
CA ALA A 50 4.45 16.28 -5.32
C ALA A 50 4.90 17.74 -5.24
N ILE A 51 5.04 18.27 -4.01
CA ILE A 51 5.45 19.67 -3.76
C ILE A 51 6.89 19.92 -4.24
N PRO A 52 7.93 19.19 -3.79
CA PRO A 52 9.30 19.46 -4.23
C PRO A 52 9.49 19.20 -5.74
N VAL A 53 8.79 18.23 -6.33
CA VAL A 53 8.84 18.00 -7.78
C VAL A 53 8.19 19.15 -8.55
N ALA A 54 6.99 19.59 -8.15
CA ALA A 54 6.31 20.72 -8.78
C ALA A 54 7.10 22.02 -8.62
N GLY A 55 7.69 22.26 -7.44
CA GLY A 55 8.55 23.42 -7.20
C GLY A 55 9.84 23.38 -8.02
N GLY A 56 10.48 22.22 -8.15
CA GLY A 56 11.67 22.06 -8.98
C GLY A 56 11.40 22.28 -10.47
N ILE A 57 10.28 21.74 -10.98
CA ILE A 57 9.83 21.99 -12.36
C ILE A 57 9.46 23.47 -12.53
N GLY A 58 8.72 24.04 -11.57
CA GLY A 58 8.34 25.45 -11.58
C GLY A 58 9.53 26.39 -11.67
N ALA A 59 10.58 26.13 -10.88
CA ALA A 59 11.82 26.90 -10.93
C ALA A 59 12.59 26.71 -12.25
N ALA A 60 12.60 25.49 -12.80
CA ALA A 60 13.32 25.18 -14.04
C ALA A 60 12.67 25.81 -15.29
N PHE A 61 11.35 26.00 -15.27
CA PHE A 61 10.57 26.54 -16.39
C PHE A 61 10.03 27.95 -16.14
N GLU A 62 10.47 28.61 -15.06
CA GLU A 62 10.04 29.96 -14.65
C GLU A 62 8.50 30.12 -14.61
N LEU A 63 7.81 29.10 -14.10
CA LEU A 63 6.35 29.08 -14.04
C LEU A 63 5.81 30.03 -12.98
N ALA A 64 4.62 30.59 -13.22
CA ALA A 64 3.90 31.36 -12.22
C ALA A 64 3.48 30.44 -11.04
N ALA A 65 3.32 31.02 -9.85
CA ALA A 65 2.94 30.26 -8.66
C ALA A 65 1.62 29.48 -8.83
N GLU A 66 0.69 30.03 -9.62
CA GLU A 66 -0.60 29.42 -9.96
C GLU A 66 -0.40 28.13 -10.77
N ASP A 67 0.49 28.16 -11.77
CA ASP A 67 0.82 27.00 -12.60
C ASP A 67 1.56 25.92 -11.80
N VAL A 68 2.44 26.32 -10.89
CA VAL A 68 3.12 25.39 -9.97
C VAL A 68 2.13 24.72 -9.02
N ALA A 69 1.15 25.46 -8.51
CA ALA A 69 0.09 24.90 -7.67
C ALA A 69 -0.80 23.91 -8.46
N LEU A 70 -1.17 24.25 -9.69
CA LEU A 70 -1.91 23.36 -10.60
C LEU A 70 -1.12 22.08 -10.92
N LEU A 71 0.18 22.22 -11.19
CA LEU A 71 1.07 21.09 -11.43
C LEU A 71 1.18 20.18 -10.20
N CYS A 72 1.36 20.76 -9.01
CA CYS A 72 1.40 20.01 -7.76
C CYS A 72 0.09 19.25 -7.53
N GLY A 73 -1.06 19.90 -7.72
CA GLY A 73 -2.38 19.27 -7.62
C GLY A 73 -2.55 18.12 -8.61
N SER A 74 -2.04 18.28 -9.84
CA SER A 74 -2.09 17.25 -10.87
C SER A 74 -1.21 16.04 -10.54
N ILE A 75 0.02 16.27 -10.04
CA ILE A 75 0.93 15.20 -9.62
C ILE A 75 0.33 14.43 -8.44
N TRP A 76 -0.23 15.15 -7.46
CA TRP A 76 -0.86 14.55 -6.29
C TRP A 76 -2.11 13.75 -6.69
N GLY A 77 -3.02 14.35 -7.47
CA GLY A 77 -4.25 13.67 -7.92
C GLY A 77 -3.98 12.46 -8.83
N GLY A 78 -3.00 12.55 -9.73
CA GLY A 78 -2.57 11.41 -10.53
C GLY A 78 -1.98 10.29 -9.68
N SER A 79 -1.21 10.63 -8.65
CA SER A 79 -0.67 9.65 -7.69
C SER A 79 -1.79 8.96 -6.90
N GLU A 80 -2.79 9.70 -6.41
CA GLU A 80 -3.94 9.11 -5.73
C GLU A 80 -4.72 8.17 -6.65
N ALA A 81 -4.96 8.56 -7.91
CA ALA A 81 -5.66 7.71 -8.87
C ALA A 81 -4.94 6.36 -9.08
N VAL A 82 -3.60 6.37 -9.17
CA VAL A 82 -2.79 5.15 -9.25
C VAL A 82 -2.84 4.36 -7.94
N CYS A 83 -2.82 5.02 -6.79
CA CYS A 83 -2.92 4.39 -5.47
C CYS A 83 -4.26 3.65 -5.31
N PHE A 84 -5.39 4.32 -5.58
CA PHE A 84 -6.71 3.71 -5.50
C PHE A 84 -6.91 2.63 -6.57
N GLY A 85 -6.47 2.86 -7.80
CA GLY A 85 -6.57 1.89 -8.89
C GLY A 85 -5.78 0.61 -8.61
N SER A 86 -4.53 0.74 -8.18
CA SER A 86 -3.69 -0.41 -7.83
C SER A 86 -4.19 -1.11 -6.57
N GLY A 87 -4.67 -0.39 -5.56
CA GLY A 87 -5.29 -0.96 -4.37
C GLY A 87 -6.56 -1.77 -4.67
N LEU A 88 -7.43 -1.27 -5.56
CA LEU A 88 -8.62 -1.99 -6.03
C LEU A 88 -8.25 -3.28 -6.78
N LEU A 89 -7.25 -3.22 -7.66
CA LEU A 89 -6.80 -4.37 -8.47
C LEU A 89 -6.03 -5.42 -7.67
N LEU A 90 -5.29 -5.00 -6.64
CA LEU A 90 -4.65 -5.92 -5.68
C LEU A 90 -5.69 -6.63 -4.78
N GLY A 91 -6.89 -6.09 -4.70
CA GLY A 91 -8.04 -6.73 -4.08
C GLY A 91 -7.97 -6.82 -2.55
N LYS A 92 -8.72 -7.78 -2.00
CA LYS A 92 -8.96 -7.93 -0.55
C LYS A 92 -7.68 -8.13 0.29
N GLU A 93 -6.61 -8.66 -0.29
CA GLU A 93 -5.36 -8.96 0.43
C GLU A 93 -4.62 -7.69 0.89
N VAL A 94 -4.48 -6.68 0.02
CA VAL A 94 -3.86 -5.39 0.40
C VAL A 94 -4.74 -4.68 1.42
N ILE A 95 -6.05 -4.63 1.20
CA ILE A 95 -6.98 -4.01 2.14
C ILE A 95 -6.89 -4.69 3.51
N SER A 96 -6.75 -6.02 3.55
CA SER A 96 -6.56 -6.75 4.80
C SER A 96 -5.23 -6.41 5.47
N VAL A 97 -4.13 -6.32 4.72
CA VAL A 97 -2.81 -5.96 5.28
C VAL A 97 -2.81 -4.51 5.80
N VAL A 98 -3.37 -3.57 5.04
CA VAL A 98 -3.51 -2.17 5.45
C VAL A 98 -4.38 -2.07 6.70
N LYS A 99 -5.55 -2.74 6.70
CA LYS A 99 -6.44 -2.76 7.86
C LYS A 99 -5.79 -3.39 9.09
N ASP A 100 -5.09 -4.50 8.93
CA ASP A 100 -4.37 -5.17 10.03
C ASP A 100 -3.21 -4.29 10.54
N THR A 101 -2.55 -3.55 9.67
CA THR A 101 -1.49 -2.57 10.02
C THR A 101 -2.07 -1.38 10.77
N VAL A 102 -3.16 -0.78 10.29
CA VAL A 102 -3.85 0.34 10.95
C VAL A 102 -4.32 -0.07 12.34
N LYS A 103 -4.89 -1.27 12.49
CA LYS A 103 -5.28 -1.81 13.80
C LYS A 103 -4.10 -1.97 14.76
N LEU A 104 -2.93 -2.34 14.23
CA LEU A 104 -1.71 -2.50 15.02
C LEU A 104 -1.10 -1.17 15.44
N VAL A 105 -1.09 -0.18 14.55
CA VAL A 105 -0.47 1.13 14.80
C VAL A 105 -1.39 2.01 15.65
N PHE A 106 -2.71 1.96 15.42
CA PHE A 106 -3.68 2.89 16.03
C PHE A 106 -4.63 2.25 17.05
N GLY A 107 -4.50 0.95 17.33
CA GLY A 107 -5.13 0.31 18.49
C GLY A 107 -6.67 0.30 18.54
N LYS A 108 -7.37 0.51 17.42
CA LYS A 108 -8.84 0.37 17.30
C LYS A 108 -9.22 -0.73 16.31
#